data_AF-A0A5B6VR24-F1
#
_entry.id   AF-A0A5B6VR24-F1
#
_cell.length_a   1.000
_cell.length_b   1.000
_cell.length_c   1.000
_cell.angle_alpha   90.00
_cell.angle_beta   90.00
_cell.angle_gamma   90.00
#
_symmetry.space_group_name_H-M   'P 1'
#
loop_
_entity.id
_entity.type
_entity.pdbx_description
1 polymer ?
#
loop_
_entity_poly.entity_id
_entity_poly.type
_entity_poly.pdbx_seq_one_letter_code
_entity_poly.pdbx_strand_id
1 'polypeptide(L)'
;MWGGPAEPADSYYAVRPECTDVPRTRFKIKPGKTLSARKWQAAFSLDGHLDIGKTLQRIQRGGIHPSIRGEVWEFLLACYDPESTFDEREQIRQHRRVQYARWKNECREIFPVIGSGRYITAPVITEDGQQIQDPFVLSEINPGKL
;
A
#
# COMPACT_ATOMS: atom_id res chain seq x y z
N MET A 1 -31.34 8.18 24.11
CA MET A 1 -30.50 7.11 23.52
C MET A 1 -30.65 7.19 22.00
N TRP A 2 -29.67 7.68 21.25
CA TRP A 2 -29.78 7.69 19.78
C TRP A 2 -28.43 7.39 19.15
N GLY A 3 -28.19 6.11 18.86
CA GLY A 3 -27.21 5.66 17.88
C GLY A 3 -28.00 4.96 16.78
N GLY A 4 -27.84 5.40 15.53
CA GLY A 4 -28.48 4.74 14.39
C GLY A 4 -28.08 3.25 14.30
N PRO A 5 -28.85 2.44 13.56
CA PRO A 5 -28.55 1.03 13.38
C PRO A 5 -27.13 0.83 12.85
N ALA A 6 -26.46 -0.22 13.33
CA ALA A 6 -25.11 -0.52 12.91
C ALA A 6 -25.13 -1.17 11.51
N GLU A 7 -24.40 -0.60 10.55
CA GLU A 7 -24.38 -1.07 9.17
C GLU A 7 -23.29 -2.15 8.97
N PRO A 8 -23.56 -3.24 8.22
CA PRO A 8 -22.50 -4.15 7.78
C PRO A 8 -21.51 -3.45 6.85
N ALA A 9 -20.21 -3.67 7.02
CA ALA A 9 -19.22 -3.11 6.10
C ALA A 9 -19.14 -3.86 4.76
N ASP A 10 -19.78 -5.03 4.65
CA ASP A 10 -19.76 -5.87 3.44
C ASP A 10 -20.34 -5.15 2.21
N SER A 11 -21.23 -4.17 2.38
CA SER A 11 -21.78 -3.34 1.28
C SER A 11 -20.73 -2.50 0.57
N TYR A 12 -19.59 -2.22 1.21
CA TYR A 12 -18.52 -1.39 0.66
C TYR A 12 -17.47 -2.16 -0.12
N TYR A 13 -17.45 -3.49 -0.02
CA TYR A 13 -16.47 -4.34 -0.67
C TYR A 13 -17.16 -5.25 -1.67
N ALA A 14 -16.95 -4.97 -2.96
CA ALA A 14 -17.46 -5.82 -4.01
C ALA A 14 -16.82 -7.21 -3.90
N VAL A 15 -17.65 -8.22 -3.66
CA VAL A 15 -17.26 -9.62 -3.75
C VAL A 15 -17.47 -10.08 -5.18
N ARG A 16 -16.46 -10.74 -5.75
CA ARG A 16 -16.59 -11.28 -7.09
C ARG A 16 -17.63 -12.41 -7.11
N PRO A 17 -18.48 -12.52 -8.14
CA PRO A 17 -19.56 -13.52 -8.17
C PRO A 17 -19.09 -14.96 -8.00
N GLU A 18 -17.89 -15.29 -8.46
CA GLU A 18 -17.27 -16.60 -8.32
C GLU A 18 -16.85 -16.96 -6.88
N CYS A 19 -16.76 -15.98 -5.99
CA CYS A 19 -16.37 -16.18 -4.59
C CYS A 19 -17.62 -16.38 -3.71
N THR A 20 -18.14 -17.60 -3.66
CA THR A 20 -19.36 -17.93 -2.90
C THR A 20 -19.12 -18.23 -1.41
N ASP A 21 -17.88 -18.48 -1.03
CA ASP A 21 -17.43 -18.90 0.31
C ASP A 21 -16.90 -17.74 1.17
N VAL A 22 -17.13 -16.49 0.75
CA VAL A 22 -16.62 -15.31 1.46
C VAL A 22 -17.29 -15.18 2.84
N PRO A 23 -16.52 -15.22 3.93
CA PRO A 23 -17.06 -15.05 5.27
C PRO A 23 -17.66 -13.66 5.45
N ARG A 24 -18.86 -13.58 6.04
CA ARG A 24 -19.48 -12.29 6.37
C ARG A 24 -18.66 -11.54 7.42
N THR A 25 -18.53 -10.22 7.26
CA THR A 25 -17.77 -9.44 8.22
C THR A 25 -18.49 -9.36 9.58
N ARG A 26 -17.71 -9.58 10.64
CA ARG A 26 -18.15 -9.32 12.02
C ARG A 26 -18.07 -7.84 12.38
N PHE A 27 -17.34 -7.04 11.60
CA PHE A 27 -17.23 -5.61 11.81
C PHE A 27 -18.56 -4.91 11.44
N LYS A 28 -19.03 -4.04 12.32
CA LYS A 28 -20.22 -3.23 12.08
C LYS A 28 -19.86 -1.75 12.22
N ILE A 29 -20.25 -0.96 11.23
CA ILE A 29 -20.12 0.49 11.24
C ILE A 29 -21.11 1.02 12.26
N LYS A 30 -20.59 1.58 13.36
CA LYS A 30 -21.40 2.07 14.47
C LYS A 30 -21.38 3.60 14.46
N PRO A 31 -22.52 4.27 14.20
CA PRO A 31 -22.62 5.72 14.28
C PRO A 31 -22.07 6.25 15.60
N GLY A 32 -21.30 7.35 15.54
CA GLY A 32 -20.64 7.94 16.71
C GLY A 32 -19.42 7.18 17.24
N LYS A 33 -19.25 5.88 16.94
CA LYS A 33 -18.09 5.07 17.36
C LYS A 33 -17.04 4.92 16.27
N THR A 34 -17.42 4.46 15.08
CA THR A 34 -16.51 4.29 13.94
C THR A 34 -15.97 5.64 13.48
N LEU A 35 -14.69 5.71 13.10
CA LEU A 35 -14.08 6.92 12.55
C LEU A 35 -14.75 7.25 11.21
N SER A 36 -15.51 8.35 11.16
CA SER A 36 -16.19 8.83 9.96
C SER A 36 -15.31 9.82 9.19
N ALA A 37 -15.63 10.04 7.91
CA ALA A 37 -14.94 11.03 7.07
C ALA A 37 -14.90 12.42 7.71
N ARG A 38 -16.03 12.89 8.25
CA ARG A 38 -16.10 14.18 8.96
C ARG A 38 -15.12 14.25 10.13
N LYS A 39 -15.02 13.19 10.95
CA LYS A 39 -14.10 13.19 12.10
C LYS A 39 -12.64 13.04 11.68
N TRP A 40 -12.39 12.33 10.58
CA TRP A 40 -11.07 12.23 9.98
C TRP A 40 -10.58 13.59 9.48
N GLN A 41 -11.39 14.30 8.69
CA GLN A 41 -11.08 15.65 8.21
C GLN A 41 -10.85 16.63 9.37
N ALA A 42 -11.66 16.55 10.43
CA ALA A 42 -11.50 17.39 11.62
C ALA A 42 -10.28 17.05 12.49
N ALA A 43 -9.56 15.96 12.21
CA ALA A 43 -8.34 15.61 12.93
C ALA A 43 -7.08 16.29 12.35
N PHE A 44 -7.20 16.94 11.19
CA PHE A 44 -6.11 17.68 10.57
C PHE A 44 -6.09 19.14 11.01
N SER A 45 -4.90 19.72 11.11
CA SER A 45 -4.69 21.16 11.14
C SER A 45 -4.96 21.80 9.76
N LEU A 46 -4.95 23.13 9.71
CA LEU A 46 -5.18 23.90 8.47
C LEU A 46 -4.14 23.60 7.38
N ASP A 47 -2.89 23.37 7.76
CA ASP A 47 -1.76 23.05 6.89
C ASP A 47 -1.55 21.54 6.67
N GLY A 48 -2.27 20.70 7.43
CA GLY A 48 -2.40 19.27 7.17
C GLY A 48 -1.65 18.33 8.11
N HIS A 49 -1.13 18.80 9.24
CA HIS A 49 -0.63 17.93 10.30
C HIS A 49 -1.80 17.15 10.93
N LEU A 50 -1.58 15.88 11.27
CA LEU A 50 -2.61 14.98 11.82
C LEU A 50 -2.44 14.81 13.33
N ASP A 51 -3.50 15.08 14.12
CA ASP A 51 -3.56 14.64 15.53
C ASP A 51 -3.74 13.12 15.59
N ILE A 52 -2.64 12.39 15.42
CA ILE A 52 -2.62 10.93 15.31
C ILE A 52 -3.00 10.28 16.63
N GLY A 53 -2.66 10.87 17.78
CA GLY A 53 -2.91 10.30 19.10
C GLY A 53 -4.40 10.10 19.37
N LYS A 54 -5.21 11.16 19.24
CA LYS A 54 -6.67 11.05 19.40
C LYS A 54 -7.31 10.16 18.34
N THR A 55 -6.77 10.23 17.13
CA THR A 55 -7.27 9.45 15.99
C THR A 55 -7.07 7.95 16.19
N LEU A 56 -5.89 7.53 16.66
CA LEU A 56 -5.58 6.13 16.98
C LEU A 56 -6.49 5.57 18.07
N GLN A 57 -6.71 6.31 19.16
CA GLN A 57 -7.61 5.86 20.23
C GLN A 57 -9.02 5.57 19.70
N ARG A 58 -9.51 6.39 18.76
CA ARG A 58 -10.81 6.18 18.13
C ARG A 58 -10.80 4.98 17.19
N ILE A 59 -9.76 4.83 16.38
CA ILE A 59 -9.59 3.70 15.45
C ILE A 59 -9.55 2.38 16.22
N GLN A 60 -8.77 2.29 17.29
CA GLN A 60 -8.65 1.09 18.12
C GLN A 60 -9.99 0.65 18.72
N ARG A 61 -10.83 1.61 19.14
CA ARG A 61 -12.13 1.32 19.78
C ARG A 61 -13.27 1.10 18.79
N GLY A 62 -13.26 1.78 17.66
CA GLY A 62 -14.41 1.89 16.76
C GLY A 62 -14.17 1.42 15.32
N GLY A 63 -12.92 1.17 14.96
CA GLY A 63 -12.50 0.93 13.58
C GLY A 63 -12.63 2.15 12.67
N ILE A 64 -12.38 1.92 11.39
CA ILE A 64 -12.37 2.94 10.33
C ILE A 64 -13.57 2.72 9.42
N HIS A 65 -14.26 3.79 9.05
CA HIS A 65 -15.34 3.72 8.08
C HIS A 65 -14.76 3.30 6.71
N PRO A 66 -15.34 2.30 6.00
CA PRO A 66 -14.79 1.79 4.75
C PRO A 66 -14.45 2.85 3.70
N SER A 67 -15.29 3.89 3.57
CA SER A 67 -15.11 4.96 2.59
C SER A 67 -13.83 5.78 2.74
N ILE A 68 -13.20 5.81 3.91
CA ILE A 68 -11.96 6.56 4.17
C ILE A 68 -10.78 5.63 4.51
N ARG A 69 -10.96 4.31 4.42
CA ARG A 69 -9.94 3.35 4.84
C ARG A 69 -8.62 3.56 4.10
N GLY A 70 -8.69 3.82 2.79
CA GLY A 70 -7.52 4.07 1.96
C GLY A 70 -6.66 5.23 2.48
N GLU A 71 -7.27 6.39 2.71
CA GLU A 71 -6.58 7.58 3.22
C GLU A 71 -6.00 7.37 4.62
N VAL A 72 -6.78 6.76 5.53
CA VAL A 72 -6.34 6.52 6.91
C VAL A 72 -5.16 5.54 6.95
N TRP A 73 -5.16 4.53 6.10
CA TRP A 73 -4.09 3.52 6.03
C TRP A 73 -2.76 4.11 5.57
N GLU A 74 -2.76 5.17 4.76
CA GLU A 74 -1.49 5.85 4.40
C GLU A 74 -0.74 6.35 5.65
N PHE A 75 -1.44 6.72 6.73
CA PHE A 75 -0.78 7.09 8.00
C PHE A 75 -0.48 5.88 8.88
N LEU A 76 -1.41 4.92 9.00
CA LEU A 76 -1.20 3.74 9.85
C LEU A 76 -0.04 2.84 9.39
N LEU A 77 0.23 2.81 8.09
CA LEU A 77 1.34 2.08 7.49
C LEU A 77 2.62 2.92 7.40
N ALA A 78 2.64 4.10 8.04
CA ALA A 78 3.74 5.05 7.99
C ALA A 78 4.15 5.44 6.54
N CYS A 79 3.20 5.40 5.59
CA CYS A 79 3.44 5.96 4.27
C CYS A 79 3.58 7.48 4.36
N TYR A 80 2.85 8.11 5.27
CA TYR A 80 3.03 9.53 5.62
C TYR A 80 3.31 9.70 7.11
N ASP A 81 4.13 10.70 7.41
CA ASP A 81 4.35 11.17 8.77
C ASP A 81 3.13 12.00 9.23
N PRO A 82 2.57 11.80 10.43
CA PRO A 82 1.55 12.68 11.00
C PRO A 82 1.95 14.16 11.02
N GLU A 83 3.25 14.46 11.15
CA GLU A 83 3.78 15.83 11.15
C GLU A 83 4.03 16.37 9.73
N SER A 84 3.67 15.63 8.67
CA SER A 84 3.73 16.16 7.32
C SER A 84 2.56 17.12 7.02
N THR A 85 2.81 18.08 6.14
CA THR A 85 1.79 18.94 5.55
C THR A 85 1.08 18.27 4.36
N PHE A 86 0.00 18.88 3.86
CA PHE A 86 -0.66 18.39 2.64
C PHE A 86 0.28 18.42 1.42
N ASP A 87 1.03 19.50 1.25
CA ASP A 87 1.90 19.69 0.09
C ASP A 87 3.07 18.69 0.09
N GLU A 88 3.68 18.44 1.25
CA GLU A 88 4.73 17.43 1.39
C GLU A 88 4.22 16.03 1.04
N ARG A 89 3.01 15.66 1.50
CA ARG A 89 2.41 14.36 1.14
C ARG A 89 2.13 14.25 -0.35
N GLU A 90 1.68 15.33 -0.99
CA GLU A 90 1.45 15.32 -2.42
C GLU A 90 2.77 15.12 -3.19
N GLN A 91 3.85 15.80 -2.77
CA GLN A 91 5.19 15.58 -3.34
C GLN A 91 5.67 14.14 -3.15
N ILE A 92 5.52 13.58 -1.95
CA ILE A 92 5.86 12.17 -1.65
C ILE A 92 5.09 11.23 -2.57
N ARG A 93 3.77 11.46 -2.73
CA ARG A 93 2.91 10.64 -3.58
C ARG A 93 3.36 10.67 -5.04
N GLN A 94 3.63 11.85 -5.59
CA GLN A 94 4.09 11.98 -6.97
C GLN A 94 5.46 11.33 -7.16
N HIS A 95 6.40 11.56 -6.25
CA HIS A 95 7.72 10.94 -6.28
C HIS A 95 7.62 9.41 -6.27
N ARG A 96 6.85 8.83 -5.33
CA ARG A 96 6.66 7.37 -5.24
C ARG A 96 6.00 6.78 -6.48
N ARG A 97 5.05 7.47 -7.11
CA ARG A 97 4.45 7.02 -8.38
C ARG A 97 5.49 6.93 -9.49
N VAL A 98 6.36 7.93 -9.63
CA VAL A 98 7.44 7.92 -10.61
C VAL A 98 8.42 6.79 -10.33
N GLN A 99 8.85 6.62 -9.08
CA GLN A 99 9.78 5.52 -8.71
C GLN A 99 9.16 4.14 -8.95
N TYR A 100 7.92 3.94 -8.51
CA TYR A 100 7.21 2.68 -8.74
C TYR A 100 7.04 2.37 -10.23
N ALA A 101 6.75 3.37 -11.07
CA ALA A 101 6.67 3.18 -12.51
C ALA A 101 8.01 2.74 -13.12
N ARG A 102 9.14 3.30 -12.65
CA ARG A 102 10.49 2.89 -13.06
C ARG A 102 10.76 1.44 -12.68
N TRP A 103 10.60 1.09 -11.40
CA TRP A 103 10.80 -0.29 -10.93
C TRP A 103 9.87 -1.28 -11.60
N LYS A 104 8.62 -0.92 -11.85
CA LYS A 104 7.67 -1.77 -12.56
C LYS A 104 8.14 -2.05 -14.00
N ASN A 105 8.73 -1.07 -14.67
CA ASN A 105 9.32 -1.28 -16.00
C ASN A 105 10.55 -2.17 -15.93
N GLU A 106 11.45 -1.97 -14.96
CA GLU A 106 12.58 -2.87 -14.73
C GLU A 106 12.13 -4.32 -14.50
N CYS A 107 11.12 -4.53 -13.64
CA CYS A 107 10.54 -5.85 -13.43
C CYS A 107 9.95 -6.45 -14.72
N ARG A 108 9.39 -5.64 -15.63
CA ARG A 108 8.86 -6.12 -16.92
C ARG A 108 9.96 -6.59 -17.85
N GLU A 109 11.10 -5.92 -17.88
CA GLU A 109 12.26 -6.35 -18.67
C GLU A 109 12.90 -7.62 -18.09
N ILE A 110 12.91 -7.76 -16.76
CA ILE A 110 13.45 -8.94 -16.08
C ILE A 110 12.50 -10.14 -16.20
N PHE A 111 11.18 -9.93 -16.21
CA PHE A 111 10.18 -11.00 -16.12
C PHE A 111 10.40 -12.16 -17.13
N PRO A 112 10.71 -11.93 -18.42
CA PRO A 112 10.94 -13.02 -19.38
C PRO A 112 12.15 -13.90 -19.07
N VAL A 113 13.15 -13.41 -18.33
CA VAL A 113 14.35 -14.18 -18.00
C VAL A 113 14.24 -14.93 -16.67
N ILE A 114 13.23 -14.63 -15.85
CA ILE A 114 12.97 -15.37 -14.60
C ILE A 114 12.61 -16.83 -14.91
N GLY A 115 13.35 -17.78 -14.34
CA GLY A 115 13.13 -19.22 -14.57
C GLY A 115 13.79 -19.78 -15.83
N SER A 116 14.42 -18.94 -16.66
CA SER A 116 15.17 -19.38 -17.86
C SER A 116 16.57 -19.93 -17.55
N GLY A 117 17.04 -19.80 -16.30
CA GLY A 117 18.42 -20.07 -15.90
C GLY A 117 19.42 -18.95 -16.22
N ARG A 118 19.01 -17.92 -16.97
CA ARG A 118 19.83 -16.74 -17.31
C ARG A 118 19.81 -15.63 -16.26
N TYR A 119 18.94 -15.75 -15.27
CA TYR A 119 18.81 -14.79 -14.18
C TYR A 119 19.12 -15.49 -12.87
N ILE A 120 20.20 -15.06 -12.22
CA ILE A 120 20.68 -15.65 -10.98
C ILE A 120 20.14 -14.80 -9.81
N THR A 121 19.15 -15.31 -9.08
CA THR A 121 18.55 -14.60 -7.94
C THR A 121 19.26 -14.85 -6.60
N ALA A 122 20.24 -15.75 -6.57
CA ALA A 122 21.02 -16.10 -5.38
C ALA A 122 22.51 -15.81 -5.62
N PRO A 123 23.24 -15.26 -4.65
CA PRO A 123 24.68 -15.02 -4.82
C PRO A 123 25.40 -16.34 -5.11
N VAL A 124 25.99 -16.47 -6.31
CA VAL A 124 26.82 -17.62 -6.68
C VAL A 124 28.27 -17.26 -6.36
N ILE A 125 28.90 -18.07 -5.51
CA ILE A 125 30.32 -18.03 -5.23
C ILE A 125 30.98 -18.98 -6.23
N THR A 126 31.89 -18.48 -7.07
CA THR A 126 32.67 -19.33 -7.97
C THR A 126 33.61 -20.24 -7.18
N GLU A 127 34.13 -21.30 -7.80
CA GLU A 127 35.12 -22.20 -7.16
C GLU A 127 36.36 -21.45 -6.64
N ASP A 128 36.67 -20.29 -7.22
CA ASP A 128 37.74 -19.37 -6.81
C ASP A 128 37.37 -18.44 -5.64
N GLY A 129 36.17 -18.58 -5.06
CA GLY A 129 35.70 -17.78 -3.93
C GLY A 129 35.23 -16.36 -4.28
N GLN A 130 35.11 -16.01 -5.57
CA GLN A 130 34.63 -14.70 -6.00
C GLN A 130 33.11 -14.70 -6.16
N GLN A 131 32.46 -13.68 -5.61
CA GLN A 131 31.02 -13.48 -5.81
C GLN A 131 30.77 -12.86 -7.19
N ILE A 132 29.85 -13.44 -7.97
CA ILE A 132 29.37 -12.83 -9.21
C ILE A 132 28.64 -11.53 -8.84
N GLN A 133 29.20 -10.38 -9.22
CA GLN A 133 28.70 -9.06 -8.81
C GLN A 133 27.45 -8.60 -9.57
N ASP A 134 27.11 -9.24 -10.70
CA ASP A 134 26.00 -8.81 -11.54
C ASP A 134 25.08 -10.00 -11.92
N PRO A 135 23.81 -10.03 -11.46
CA PRO A 135 22.88 -11.12 -11.75
C PRO A 135 22.39 -11.15 -13.21
N PHE A 136 22.75 -10.15 -14.01
CA PHE A 136 22.53 -10.17 -15.45
C PHE A 136 23.78 -10.67 -16.21
N VAL A 137 23.64 -11.81 -16.89
CA VAL A 137 24.48 -12.12 -18.05
C VAL A 137 24.00 -11.23 -19.22
N LEU A 138 24.31 -9.92 -19.20
CA LEU A 138 23.97 -8.99 -20.30
C LEU A 138 24.69 -9.34 -21.62
N SER A 139 25.67 -10.24 -21.60
CA SER A 139 26.47 -10.61 -22.77
C SER A 139 25.75 -11.46 -23.81
N GLU A 140 24.53 -11.95 -23.55
CA GLU A 140 23.83 -12.86 -24.49
C GLU A 140 22.58 -12.28 -25.17
N ILE A 141 22.19 -11.03 -24.89
CA ILE A 141 20.92 -10.46 -25.41
C ILE A 141 21.08 -9.70 -26.74
N ASN A 142 22.30 -9.53 -27.28
CA ASN A 142 22.49 -8.99 -28.63
C ASN A 142 23.62 -9.69 -29.42
N PRO A 143 23.31 -10.76 -30.16
CA PRO A 143 24.14 -11.22 -31.27
C PRO A 143 23.84 -10.48 -32.59
N GLY A 144 23.26 -9.28 -32.57
CA GLY A 144 22.81 -8.61 -33.79
C GLY A 144 22.61 -7.10 -33.70
N LYS A 145 23.70 -6.35 -33.58
CA LYS A 145 23.83 -5.01 -34.19
C LYS A 145 25.27 -4.84 -34.70
N LEU A 146 25.46 -5.22 -35.96
CA LEU A 146 26.41 -4.58 -36.88
C LEU A 146 25.71 -3.35 -37.48
#